data_AF-A0A1C0SKZ0-F1
#
_entry.id   AF-A0A1C0SKZ0-F1
#
_cell.length_a   1.000
_cell.length_b   1.000
_cell.length_c   1.000
_cell.angle_alpha   90.00
_cell.angle_beta   90.00
_cell.angle_gamma   90.00
#
_symmetry.space_group_name_H-M   'P 1'
#
loop_
_entity.id
_entity.type
_entity.pdbx_description
1 polymer ?
#
loop_
_entity_poly.entity_id
_entity_poly.type
_entity_poly.pdbx_seq_one_letter_code
_entity_poly.pdbx_strand_id
1 'polypeptide(L)'
;MYRPDEAEKQRPRQPARDQRALVEKGSLLDLLSHDLHDADHAADEPAPARKQSDDVPKASKRQPDAAPPTMHAHRGSFAPGLSDLNKIGIDDIISWLRDGLLWIIAAVVLCVAAAFIYAMTATPRYTVYTDIVVDPSNLNVVSDDVFTSNPQRDAQLLEVESKLRILTSRNVLSRVIAQLRLAEDPEFVKPSAFGSLKSLFSTKAEQRTGDELAAMRALSERVEARREERSFVVVMKVWSEEAAKAVTLSDAIVAAFEQELFQSSAESAGRVAQNLNARLDELRHNVTEAERAVEDFRRKNGLQSTNDGQLVSNQLSTELNTQVLDAQQRFIQAETRYRQMNDALAQGRTASASEFESVNMTNLREQYNLLQQQIASMQRTYGERHPRLVNARSERTTLEGAMADEARRILDRAKADTDREQQAFAALRAKASDEKSNVFSDNEAQVQLRDLERDARAKAAIYETHLARAQQITERQQIDTTNVRVISRALPPNARSWPPRTVVLVAGGGILGLMFGISLALALGLWRYVRRPQPSAL
;
A
#
# COMPACT_ATOMS: atom_id res chain seq x y z
N MET A 1 -52.47 -9.25 6.56
CA MET A 1 -52.48 -10.33 7.57
C MET A 1 -51.06 -10.52 8.06
N TYR A 2 -50.75 -9.97 9.23
CA TYR A 2 -49.43 -9.98 9.86
C TYR A 2 -49.46 -11.07 10.93
N ARG A 3 -48.47 -11.96 10.94
CA ARG A 3 -48.15 -12.86 12.06
C ARG A 3 -46.64 -13.02 12.08
N PRO A 4 -46.01 -12.72 13.22
CA PRO A 4 -45.18 -13.73 13.84
C PRO A 4 -45.36 -13.76 15.36
N ASP A 5 -45.48 -14.96 15.92
CA ASP A 5 -45.37 -15.23 17.35
C ASP A 5 -44.52 -16.49 17.56
N GLU A 6 -43.83 -16.50 18.71
CA GLU A 6 -43.03 -17.55 19.37
C GLU A 6 -41.59 -17.73 18.83
N ALA A 7 -40.52 -17.22 19.48
CA ALA A 7 -40.01 -17.39 20.85
C ALA A 7 -39.56 -18.81 21.17
N GLU A 8 -38.25 -19.07 21.28
CA GLU A 8 -37.69 -19.60 22.53
C GLU A 8 -36.16 -19.48 22.62
N LYS A 9 -35.73 -19.37 23.88
CA LYS A 9 -34.39 -19.15 24.41
C LYS A 9 -33.58 -20.44 24.35
N GLN A 10 -32.26 -20.32 24.16
CA GLN A 10 -31.26 -21.12 24.88
C GLN A 10 -29.83 -20.61 24.56
N ARG A 11 -29.19 -19.98 25.55
CA ARG A 11 -27.73 -19.77 25.59
C ARG A 11 -27.14 -20.72 26.64
N PRO A 12 -26.08 -21.49 26.35
CA PRO A 12 -25.37 -22.21 27.40
C PRO A 12 -24.30 -21.32 28.07
N ARG A 13 -24.25 -21.42 29.40
CA ARG A 13 -23.21 -20.91 30.29
C ARG A 13 -21.94 -21.76 30.16
N GLN A 14 -20.76 -21.13 30.08
CA GLN A 14 -19.47 -21.77 30.33
C GLN A 14 -19.09 -21.61 31.81
N PRO A 15 -18.54 -22.64 32.48
CA PRO A 15 -17.94 -22.49 33.80
C PRO A 15 -16.43 -22.23 33.73
N ALA A 16 -15.97 -21.38 34.64
CA ALA A 16 -14.56 -21.24 34.99
C ALA A 16 -14.05 -22.47 35.74
N ARG A 17 -12.80 -22.87 35.47
CA ARG A 17 -11.99 -23.66 36.40
C ARG A 17 -10.52 -23.28 36.28
N ASP A 18 -9.90 -23.37 37.44
CA ASP A 18 -8.68 -22.72 37.89
C ASP A 18 -7.58 -23.79 38.08
N GLN A 19 -6.32 -23.35 38.00
CA GLN A 19 -5.12 -23.89 38.65
C GLN A 19 -4.26 -25.03 38.03
N ARG A 20 -2.98 -24.62 37.84
CA ARG A 20 -1.70 -25.22 38.31
C ARG A 20 -0.87 -26.12 37.38
N ALA A 21 0.26 -25.51 36.97
CA ALA A 21 1.65 -25.92 37.19
C ALA A 21 2.11 -27.32 36.72
N LEU A 22 3.01 -27.34 35.73
CA LEU A 22 4.16 -28.25 35.69
C LEU A 22 5.40 -27.52 35.14
N VAL A 23 6.48 -27.71 35.88
CA VAL A 23 7.87 -27.33 35.66
C VAL A 23 8.54 -28.43 34.85
N GLU A 24 9.33 -28.10 33.83
CA GLU A 24 10.60 -28.79 33.55
C GLU A 24 11.52 -28.01 32.59
N LYS A 25 12.81 -28.36 32.68
CA LYS A 25 14.01 -27.58 32.41
C LYS A 25 14.52 -27.75 30.97
N GLY A 26 15.38 -26.83 30.53
CA GLY A 26 16.23 -27.02 29.35
C GLY A 26 17.02 -25.78 28.94
N SER A 27 17.89 -25.27 29.81
CA SER A 27 18.91 -24.27 29.46
C SER A 27 20.11 -24.97 28.80
N LEU A 28 20.47 -24.54 27.59
CA LEU A 28 21.72 -24.88 26.89
C LEU A 28 22.16 -23.69 26.04
N LEU A 29 22.50 -22.56 26.66
CA LEU A 29 23.28 -21.47 26.02
C LEU A 29 23.96 -20.58 27.07
N ASP A 30 24.44 -21.21 28.14
CA ASP A 30 25.34 -20.64 29.13
C ASP A 30 26.71 -21.28 28.89
N LEU A 31 27.54 -20.65 28.05
CA LEU A 31 28.97 -20.93 27.88
C LEU A 31 29.57 -19.93 26.85
N LEU A 32 29.87 -18.71 27.30
CA LEU A 32 31.12 -17.98 27.00
C LEU A 32 31.07 -16.58 27.65
N SER A 33 31.54 -16.44 28.88
CA SER A 33 32.23 -15.22 29.35
C SER A 33 32.84 -15.40 30.75
N HIS A 34 34.15 -15.64 30.75
CA HIS A 34 35.14 -15.39 31.81
C HIS A 34 36.44 -15.15 31.02
N ASP A 35 37.30 -14.17 31.26
CA ASP A 35 37.71 -13.51 32.49
C ASP A 35 38.33 -12.15 32.15
N LEU A 36 38.22 -11.16 33.04
CA LEU A 36 39.36 -10.66 33.85
C LEU A 36 38.97 -9.36 34.57
N HIS A 37 38.94 -9.49 35.90
CA HIS A 37 39.11 -8.42 36.88
C HIS A 37 40.48 -7.76 36.73
N ASP A 38 40.58 -6.45 36.97
CA ASP A 38 41.38 -5.96 38.09
C ASP A 38 41.06 -4.50 38.41
N ALA A 39 40.98 -4.22 39.71
CA ALA A 39 40.68 -2.94 40.33
C ALA A 39 41.89 -2.43 41.12
N ASP A 40 41.97 -1.11 41.19
CA ASP A 40 42.36 -0.31 42.35
C ASP A 40 43.82 -0.20 42.87
N HIS A 41 44.22 1.08 42.90
CA HIS A 41 44.85 1.85 44.00
C HIS A 41 46.36 1.73 44.34
N ALA A 42 47.02 2.89 44.11
CA ALA A 42 47.80 3.73 45.04
C ALA A 42 49.15 3.27 45.64
N ALA A 43 50.18 4.10 45.34
CA ALA A 43 51.34 4.58 46.12
C ALA A 43 52.08 3.65 47.12
N ASP A 44 53.41 3.49 46.94
CA ASP A 44 54.47 4.09 47.78
C ASP A 44 55.90 3.78 47.25
N GLU A 45 56.87 4.61 47.64
CA GLU A 45 58.33 4.53 47.39
C GLU A 45 59.02 3.33 48.10
N PRO A 46 60.30 2.92 47.83
CA PRO A 46 61.53 3.74 48.04
C PRO A 46 62.78 3.45 47.14
N ALA A 47 63.83 4.25 47.36
CA ALA A 47 65.22 4.24 46.82
C ALA A 47 66.06 2.97 47.21
N PRO A 48 67.38 2.74 46.85
CA PRO A 48 68.48 3.71 46.61
C PRO A 48 69.64 3.38 45.61
N ALA A 49 70.58 4.35 45.44
CA ALA A 49 72.06 4.22 45.24
C ALA A 49 72.64 3.60 43.93
N ARG A 50 73.83 3.94 43.37
CA ARG A 50 74.89 4.99 43.46
C ARG A 50 75.94 4.70 42.34
N LYS A 51 76.69 5.74 41.92
CA LYS A 51 78.14 5.76 41.52
C LYS A 51 78.56 5.28 40.12
N GLN A 52 79.17 6.18 39.31
CA GLN A 52 80.64 6.45 39.12
C GLN A 52 81.33 5.32 38.32
N SER A 53 82.26 5.53 37.40
CA SER A 53 83.09 6.66 36.96
C SER A 53 83.83 6.21 35.68
N ASP A 54 84.35 7.11 34.85
CA ASP A 54 85.80 7.26 34.55
C ASP A 54 85.99 7.19 33.01
N ASP A 55 86.96 7.80 32.32
CA ASP A 55 87.97 8.82 32.62
C ASP A 55 88.79 9.04 31.31
N VAL A 56 89.81 9.92 31.37
CA VAL A 56 91.09 9.96 30.61
C VAL A 56 91.14 10.71 29.22
N PRO A 57 92.30 11.30 28.78
CA PRO A 57 92.91 12.58 29.25
C PRO A 57 93.76 13.43 28.22
N LYS A 58 94.36 14.55 28.73
CA LYS A 58 95.73 15.14 28.52
C LYS A 58 96.11 15.71 27.13
N ALA A 59 96.96 16.74 26.95
CA ALA A 59 97.93 17.53 27.74
C ALA A 59 98.10 18.92 27.03
N SER A 60 98.85 19.96 27.41
CA SER A 60 100.13 20.11 28.11
C SER A 60 100.40 21.59 28.47
N LYS A 61 101.38 21.78 29.37
CA LYS A 61 101.88 22.95 30.13
C LYS A 61 102.43 24.15 29.32
N ARG A 62 102.41 25.37 29.90
CA ARG A 62 103.58 26.08 30.50
C ARG A 62 103.26 27.51 30.99
N GLN A 63 103.88 27.85 32.13
CA GLN A 63 103.95 29.14 32.86
C GLN A 63 105.21 29.94 32.40
N PRO A 64 105.30 31.28 32.55
CA PRO A 64 105.81 31.87 33.81
C PRO A 64 105.18 33.20 34.27
N ASP A 65 105.58 33.58 35.49
CA ASP A 65 105.15 34.61 36.47
C ASP A 65 105.08 36.10 36.08
N ALA A 66 104.14 36.83 36.73
CA ALA A 66 104.35 38.14 37.41
C ALA A 66 103.11 38.56 38.25
N ALA A 67 103.32 39.26 39.37
CA ALA A 67 102.39 39.56 40.48
C ALA A 67 101.44 40.79 40.26
N PRO A 68 100.45 41.09 41.15
CA PRO A 68 99.08 41.54 40.79
C PRO A 68 98.75 43.05 41.05
N PRO A 69 97.50 43.53 40.82
CA PRO A 69 96.43 43.45 41.84
C PRO A 69 95.00 43.14 41.29
N THR A 70 94.10 42.85 42.23
CA THR A 70 92.69 42.41 42.09
C THR A 70 91.75 43.30 41.27
N MET A 71 90.88 42.69 40.46
CA MET A 71 89.57 43.25 40.05
C MET A 71 88.52 42.14 39.87
N HIS A 72 87.38 42.30 40.55
CA HIS A 72 86.14 41.58 40.28
C HIS A 72 85.47 42.13 39.01
N ALA A 73 84.85 41.26 38.21
CA ALA A 73 83.82 41.68 37.25
C ALA A 73 82.75 40.59 37.09
N HIS A 74 81.53 40.97 37.50
CA HIS A 74 80.28 40.22 37.42
C HIS A 74 79.84 39.88 35.98
N ARG A 75 79.29 38.67 35.79
CA ARG A 75 78.35 38.36 34.71
C ARG A 75 76.94 38.78 35.15
N GLY A 76 76.28 39.63 34.36
CA GLY A 76 74.94 40.15 34.63
C GLY A 76 73.83 39.10 34.44
N SER A 77 72.89 39.10 35.37
CA SER A 77 71.61 38.39 35.29
C SER A 77 70.55 39.28 34.62
N PHE A 78 69.88 38.77 33.59
CA PHE A 78 68.67 39.40 33.05
C PHE A 78 67.48 39.00 33.92
N ALA A 79 66.77 40.00 34.46
CA ALA A 79 65.54 39.91 35.26
C ALA A 79 65.70 39.37 36.71
N PRO A 80 66.11 40.22 37.67
CA PRO A 80 66.18 39.85 39.11
C PRO A 80 64.81 39.71 39.81
N GLY A 81 63.69 40.07 39.18
CA GLY A 81 62.35 40.11 39.80
C GLY A 81 61.51 38.84 39.71
N LEU A 82 61.98 37.78 39.03
CA LEU A 82 61.22 36.54 38.86
C LEU A 82 61.16 35.67 40.15
N SER A 83 62.06 35.90 41.10
CA SER A 83 62.11 35.15 42.37
C SER A 83 61.09 35.61 43.43
N ASP A 84 60.45 36.78 43.23
CA ASP A 84 59.55 37.41 44.22
C ASP A 84 58.07 37.44 43.78
N LEU A 85 57.69 36.70 42.73
CA LEU A 85 56.29 36.54 42.30
C LEU A 85 55.37 36.02 43.42
N ASN A 86 55.91 35.36 44.44
CA ASN A 86 55.16 34.83 45.59
C ASN A 86 54.88 35.87 46.70
N LYS A 87 55.36 37.12 46.56
CA LYS A 87 55.15 38.23 47.53
C LYS A 87 54.20 39.31 47.03
N ILE A 88 53.50 39.09 45.91
CA ILE A 88 52.57 40.07 45.34
C ILE A 88 51.42 40.29 46.34
N GLY A 89 51.36 41.49 46.92
CA GLY A 89 50.29 41.90 47.82
C GLY A 89 49.09 42.45 47.07
N ILE A 90 47.92 42.48 47.74
CA ILE A 90 46.71 43.13 47.21
C ILE A 90 46.99 44.63 46.94
N ASP A 91 47.85 45.26 47.74
CA ASP A 91 48.26 46.66 47.58
C ASP A 91 49.03 46.92 46.28
N ASP A 92 49.85 45.97 45.82
CA ASP A 92 50.57 46.09 44.54
C ASP A 92 49.60 46.06 43.36
N ILE A 93 48.63 45.15 43.39
CA ILE A 93 47.58 45.02 42.36
C ILE A 93 46.75 46.32 42.30
N ILE A 94 46.36 46.88 43.45
CA ILE A 94 45.63 48.15 43.53
C ILE A 94 46.49 49.30 42.98
N SER A 95 47.79 49.32 43.30
CA SER A 95 48.70 50.36 42.78
C SER A 95 48.85 50.29 41.26
N TRP A 96 48.95 49.09 40.68
CA TRP A 96 49.06 48.88 39.24
C TRP A 96 47.78 49.28 38.52
N LEU A 97 46.62 49.00 39.12
CA LEU A 97 45.33 49.38 38.57
C LEU A 97 45.14 50.91 38.61
N ARG A 98 45.60 51.56 39.68
CA ARG A 98 45.54 53.02 39.84
C ARG A 98 46.47 53.74 38.87
N ASP A 99 47.72 53.26 38.75
CA ASP A 99 48.71 53.81 37.80
C ASP A 99 48.32 53.51 36.34
N GLY A 100 47.60 52.41 36.12
CA GLY A 100 47.07 51.97 34.82
C GLY A 100 45.71 52.58 34.45
N LEU A 101 45.10 53.42 35.29
CA LEU A 101 43.73 53.93 35.10
C LEU A 101 43.55 54.64 33.75
N LEU A 102 44.54 55.40 33.28
CA LEU A 102 44.52 56.06 31.97
C LEU A 102 44.46 55.05 30.81
N TRP A 103 45.16 53.92 30.92
CA TRP A 103 45.14 52.85 29.92
C TRP A 103 43.82 52.08 29.94
N ILE A 104 43.21 51.90 31.12
CA ILE A 104 41.89 51.30 31.25
C ILE A 104 40.84 52.20 30.58
N ILE A 105 40.84 53.51 30.87
CA ILE A 105 39.92 54.47 30.26
C ILE A 105 40.14 54.53 28.75
N ALA A 106 41.38 54.58 28.27
CA ALA A 106 41.70 54.58 26.84
C ALA A 106 41.20 53.32 26.12
N ALA A 107 41.38 52.13 26.72
CA ALA A 107 40.88 50.87 26.19
C ALA A 107 39.34 50.84 26.12
N VAL A 108 38.66 51.31 27.16
CA VAL A 108 37.20 51.44 27.20
C VAL A 108 36.70 52.37 26.09
N VAL A 109 37.28 53.57 25.96
CA VAL A 109 36.90 54.55 24.93
C VAL A 109 37.12 53.97 23.54
N LEU A 110 38.22 53.27 23.30
CA LEU A 110 38.53 52.65 22.01
C LEU A 110 37.54 51.53 21.65
N CYS A 111 37.23 50.63 22.59
CA CYS A 111 36.27 49.56 22.36
C CYS A 111 34.84 50.08 22.18
N VAL A 112 34.44 51.12 22.92
CA VAL A 112 33.15 51.80 22.75
C VAL A 112 33.08 52.51 21.39
N ALA A 113 34.13 53.22 20.98
CA ALA A 113 34.20 53.85 19.67
C ALA A 113 34.12 52.82 18.54
N ALA A 114 34.86 51.71 18.65
CA ALA A 114 34.81 50.60 17.70
C ALA A 114 33.41 49.95 17.63
N ALA A 115 32.77 49.73 18.78
CA ALA A 115 31.40 49.20 18.85
C ALA A 115 30.37 50.17 18.23
N PHE A 116 30.54 51.47 18.43
CA PHE A 116 29.67 52.50 17.84
C PHE A 116 29.84 52.58 16.31
N ILE A 117 31.09 52.59 15.83
CA ILE A 117 31.40 52.55 14.39
C ILE A 117 30.77 51.30 13.77
N TYR A 118 30.99 50.13 14.38
CA TYR A 118 30.39 48.88 13.91
C TYR A 118 28.86 48.93 13.88
N ALA A 119 28.23 49.51 14.91
CA ALA A 119 26.77 49.64 14.97
C ALA A 119 26.19 50.57 13.88
N MET A 120 26.99 51.50 13.33
CA MET A 120 26.61 52.36 12.22
C MET A 120 26.96 51.77 10.84
N THR A 121 28.04 50.99 10.72
CA THR A 121 28.46 50.41 9.43
C THR A 121 27.83 49.05 9.13
N ALA A 122 27.32 48.33 10.14
CA ALA A 122 26.74 47.02 9.94
C ALA A 122 25.36 47.10 9.25
N THR A 123 25.19 46.30 8.19
CA THR A 123 23.93 46.20 7.42
C THR A 123 22.77 45.77 8.35
N PRO A 124 21.69 46.54 8.46
CA PRO A 124 20.54 46.17 9.26
C PRO A 124 19.86 44.93 8.67
N ARG A 125 19.42 44.01 9.52
CA ARG A 125 18.61 42.85 9.13
C ARG A 125 17.25 42.97 9.80
N TYR A 126 16.20 42.77 9.03
CA TYR A 126 14.82 42.71 9.48
C TYR A 126 14.34 41.28 9.29
N THR A 127 14.06 40.61 10.40
CA THR A 127 13.59 39.22 10.41
C THR A 127 12.08 39.18 10.59
N VAL A 128 11.41 38.39 9.77
CA VAL A 128 9.98 38.08 9.88
C VAL A 128 9.78 36.60 10.19
N TYR A 129 8.64 36.30 10.81
CA TYR A 129 8.23 34.96 11.19
C TYR A 129 6.89 34.66 10.53
N THR A 130 6.70 33.41 10.11
CA THR A 130 5.43 32.92 9.54
C THR A 130 5.20 31.53 10.09
N ASP A 131 4.02 31.33 10.71
CA ASP A 131 3.66 30.06 11.32
C ASP A 131 2.77 29.26 10.36
N ILE A 132 3.19 28.05 10.03
CA ILE A 132 2.54 27.17 9.08
C ILE A 132 2.20 25.86 9.80
N VAL A 133 0.92 25.46 9.81
CA VAL A 133 0.52 24.13 10.28
C VAL A 133 0.56 23.15 9.13
N VAL A 134 1.20 22.01 9.37
CA VAL A 134 1.13 20.83 8.52
C VAL A 134 0.24 19.82 9.21
N ASP A 135 -0.97 19.61 8.69
CA ASP A 135 -1.89 18.66 9.29
C ASP A 135 -1.49 17.22 8.90
N PRO A 136 -1.20 16.33 9.88
CA PRO A 136 -0.87 14.93 9.61
C PRO A 136 -2.09 14.09 9.20
N SER A 137 -3.32 14.62 9.35
CA SER A 137 -4.52 13.90 8.95
C SER A 137 -4.67 13.96 7.42
N ASN A 138 -4.17 12.92 6.76
CA ASN A 138 -4.60 12.61 5.40
C ASN A 138 -6.13 12.58 5.41
N LEU A 139 -6.77 13.40 4.57
CA LEU A 139 -8.22 13.43 4.42
C LEU A 139 -8.63 12.08 3.77
N ASN A 140 -8.69 11.01 4.58
CA ASN A 140 -9.09 9.68 4.17
C ASN A 140 -10.62 9.67 3.98
N VAL A 141 -11.08 10.30 2.90
CA VAL A 141 -12.49 10.28 2.46
C VAL A 141 -12.81 8.99 1.69
N VAL A 142 -11.80 8.15 1.41
CA VAL A 142 -12.00 6.81 0.86
C VAL A 142 -11.39 5.84 1.86
N SER A 143 -12.25 5.05 2.49
CA SER A 143 -11.89 3.99 3.43
C SER A 143 -11.09 2.92 2.68
N ASP A 144 -9.76 2.96 2.78
CA ASP A 144 -8.93 1.80 2.47
C ASP A 144 -9.10 0.79 3.61
N ASP A 145 -10.10 -0.08 3.46
CA ASP A 145 -10.15 -1.33 4.18
C ASP A 145 -9.06 -2.26 3.61
N VAL A 146 -8.37 -3.00 4.47
CA VAL A 146 -7.29 -4.00 4.24
C VAL A 146 -5.86 -3.61 4.62
N PHE A 147 -5.45 -2.33 4.60
CA PHE A 147 -4.16 -1.92 5.18
C PHE A 147 -4.34 -0.78 6.17
N THR A 148 -4.81 -1.12 7.38
CA THR A 148 -4.64 -0.25 8.54
C THR A 148 -3.15 -0.14 8.89
N SER A 149 -2.37 0.61 8.10
CA SER A 149 -1.13 1.17 8.62
C SER A 149 -1.55 2.26 9.57
N ASN A 150 -1.77 1.91 10.84
CA ASN A 150 -1.75 2.88 11.93
C ASN A 150 -0.39 3.56 11.83
N PRO A 151 -0.27 4.79 11.30
CA PRO A 151 1.03 5.41 11.15
C PRO A 151 1.46 5.71 12.59
N GLN A 152 2.38 4.90 13.09
CA GLN A 152 3.07 5.11 14.35
C GLN A 152 3.48 6.59 14.40
N ARG A 153 3.29 7.28 15.53
CA ARG A 153 3.48 8.75 15.64
C ARG A 153 4.78 9.24 15.00
N ASP A 154 5.82 8.40 15.03
CA ASP A 154 7.12 8.65 14.41
C ASP A 154 7.01 8.84 12.88
N ALA A 155 6.22 8.05 12.17
CA ALA A 155 6.02 8.17 10.72
C ALA A 155 5.36 9.51 10.33
N GLN A 156 4.42 10.01 11.14
CA GLN A 156 3.78 11.32 10.91
C GLN A 156 4.77 12.46 11.15
N LEU A 157 5.69 12.33 12.12
CA LEU A 157 6.75 13.30 12.37
C LEU A 157 7.76 13.35 11.21
N LEU A 158 8.14 12.20 10.67
CA LEU A 158 9.02 12.11 9.49
C LEU A 158 8.39 12.76 8.24
N GLU A 159 7.06 12.69 8.08
CA GLU A 159 6.36 13.35 6.99
C GLU A 159 6.45 14.87 7.08
N VAL A 160 6.29 15.43 8.29
CA VAL A 160 6.42 16.87 8.54
C VAL A 160 7.85 17.34 8.27
N GLU A 161 8.85 16.56 8.69
CA GLU A 161 10.26 16.87 8.39
C GLU A 161 10.57 16.81 6.90
N SER A 162 9.96 15.88 6.17
CA SER A 162 10.08 15.81 4.71
C SER A 162 9.46 17.03 4.03
N LYS A 163 8.26 17.44 4.45
CA LYS A 163 7.58 18.66 3.96
C LYS A 163 8.35 19.93 4.32
N LEU A 164 8.98 19.99 5.50
CA LEU A 164 9.88 21.08 5.90
C LEU A 164 11.06 21.22 4.93
N ARG A 165 11.61 20.10 4.45
CA ARG A 165 12.70 20.11 3.47
C ARG A 165 12.24 20.57 2.09
N ILE A 166 10.96 20.40 1.74
CA ILE A 166 10.37 20.96 0.52
C ILE A 166 10.31 22.49 0.59
N LEU A 167 9.95 23.05 1.75
CA LEU A 167 9.88 24.51 1.95
C LEU A 167 11.21 25.22 1.68
N THR A 168 12.34 24.60 2.05
CA THR A 168 13.70 25.12 1.77
C THR A 168 14.33 24.50 0.52
N SER A 169 13.55 23.80 -0.31
CA SER A 169 14.05 23.14 -1.51
C SER A 169 14.40 24.13 -2.62
N ARG A 170 15.30 23.71 -3.50
CA ARG A 170 15.71 24.49 -4.67
C ARG A 170 14.52 24.87 -5.57
N ASN A 171 13.52 24.01 -5.70
CA ASN A 171 12.35 24.27 -6.55
C ASN A 171 11.51 25.43 -6.00
N VAL A 172 11.26 25.44 -4.69
CA VAL A 172 10.55 26.55 -4.03
C VAL A 172 11.36 27.84 -4.13
N LEU A 173 12.65 27.81 -3.76
CA LEU A 173 13.50 28.99 -3.78
C LEU A 173 13.71 29.55 -5.20
N SER A 174 13.86 28.70 -6.22
CA SER A 174 13.99 29.15 -7.62
C SER A 174 12.72 29.83 -8.13
N ARG A 175 11.54 29.30 -7.76
CA ARG A 175 10.26 29.93 -8.10
C ARG A 175 10.14 31.33 -7.50
N VAL A 176 10.57 31.51 -6.25
CA VAL A 176 10.61 32.82 -5.58
C VAL A 176 11.61 33.76 -6.26
N ILE A 177 12.80 33.27 -6.60
CA ILE A 177 13.83 34.06 -7.31
C ILE A 177 13.32 34.54 -8.66
N ALA A 178 12.63 33.68 -9.41
CA ALA A 178 12.03 34.03 -10.69
C ALA A 178 10.85 35.02 -10.53
N GLN A 179 9.98 34.80 -9.54
CA GLN A 179 8.79 35.62 -9.28
C GLN A 179 9.15 37.04 -8.84
N LEU A 180 10.12 37.17 -7.91
CA LEU A 180 10.55 38.46 -7.36
C LEU A 180 11.77 39.04 -8.09
N ARG A 181 12.28 38.37 -9.12
CA ARG A 181 13.47 38.75 -9.89
C ARG A 181 14.69 39.02 -9.00
N LEU A 182 14.91 38.19 -7.99
CA LEU A 182 16.01 38.36 -7.01
C LEU A 182 17.40 38.28 -7.64
N ALA A 183 17.52 37.70 -8.84
CA ALA A 183 18.77 37.69 -9.62
C ALA A 183 19.19 39.10 -10.09
N GLU A 184 18.27 40.07 -10.11
CA GLU A 184 18.54 41.47 -10.47
C GLU A 184 18.74 42.36 -9.23
N ASP A 185 18.50 41.82 -8.02
CA ASP A 185 18.54 42.59 -6.78
C ASP A 185 19.96 42.66 -6.20
N PRO A 186 20.53 43.87 -5.99
CA PRO A 186 21.88 44.03 -5.43
C PRO A 186 22.03 43.48 -4.00
N GLU A 187 20.93 43.27 -3.27
CA GLU A 187 20.93 42.63 -1.96
C GLU A 187 21.28 41.13 -2.03
N PHE A 188 20.95 40.46 -3.15
CA PHE A 188 21.12 39.01 -3.34
C PHE A 188 22.29 38.68 -4.25
N VAL A 189 22.54 39.52 -5.26
CA VAL A 189 23.69 39.43 -6.14
C VAL A 189 24.64 40.57 -5.82
N LYS A 190 25.60 40.32 -4.92
CA LYS A 190 26.60 41.34 -4.58
C LYS A 190 27.45 41.64 -5.81
N PRO A 191 27.52 42.89 -6.29
CA PRO A 191 28.40 43.26 -7.38
C PRO A 191 29.85 43.14 -6.88
N SER A 192 30.49 42.02 -7.19
CA SER A 192 31.91 41.84 -6.86
C SER A 192 32.72 42.78 -7.74
N ALA A 193 33.65 43.54 -7.16
CA ALA A 193 34.56 44.42 -7.89
C ALA A 193 35.38 43.67 -8.96
N PHE A 194 35.62 42.36 -8.77
CA PHE A 194 36.24 41.46 -9.77
C PHE A 194 35.24 40.82 -10.75
N GLY A 195 33.93 40.88 -10.46
CA GLY A 195 32.87 40.38 -11.35
C GLY A 195 32.67 41.26 -12.58
N SER A 196 32.92 42.56 -12.46
CA SER A 196 32.81 43.55 -13.55
C SER A 196 33.86 43.36 -14.66
N LEU A 197 35.01 42.73 -14.36
CA LEU A 197 35.99 42.32 -15.37
C LEU A 197 35.59 41.01 -16.07
N LYS A 198 34.89 40.11 -15.35
CA LYS A 198 34.44 38.81 -15.88
C LYS A 198 33.22 38.94 -16.79
N SER A 199 32.34 39.93 -16.55
CA SER A 199 31.18 40.23 -17.40
C SER A 199 31.55 40.74 -18.80
N LEU A 200 32.79 41.18 -19.02
CA LEU A 200 33.32 41.53 -20.35
C LEU A 200 33.72 40.32 -21.19
N PHE A 201 33.93 39.15 -20.57
CA PHE A 201 34.32 37.90 -21.23
C PHE A 201 33.25 36.80 -21.18
N SER A 202 32.15 37.01 -20.46
CA SER A 202 31.05 36.05 -20.28
C SER A 202 29.88 36.34 -21.22
N THR A 203 29.22 35.30 -21.71
CA THR A 203 27.98 35.46 -22.48
C THR A 203 26.80 35.84 -21.59
N LYS A 204 25.84 36.62 -22.10
CA LYS A 204 24.65 37.08 -21.34
C LYS A 204 23.83 35.94 -20.71
N ALA A 205 23.88 34.74 -21.30
CA ALA A 205 23.22 33.54 -20.77
C ALA A 205 23.97 32.94 -19.57
N GLU A 206 25.30 32.91 -19.62
CA GLU A 206 26.17 32.40 -18.56
C GLU A 206 26.24 33.33 -17.34
N GLN A 207 26.07 34.64 -17.57
CA GLN A 207 25.89 35.62 -16.51
C GLN A 207 24.60 35.39 -15.72
N ARG A 208 23.46 35.21 -16.42
CA ARG A 208 22.14 34.99 -15.79
C ARG A 208 22.10 33.74 -14.92
N THR A 209 22.67 32.64 -15.39
CA THR A 209 22.76 31.40 -14.59
C THR A 209 23.69 31.55 -13.38
N GLY A 210 24.77 32.32 -13.51
CA GLY A 210 25.64 32.68 -12.39
C GLY A 210 24.94 33.54 -11.33
N ASP A 211 24.19 34.55 -11.76
CA ASP A 211 23.44 35.47 -10.91
C ASP A 211 22.27 34.76 -10.20
N GLU A 212 21.56 33.88 -10.90
CA GLU A 212 20.50 33.05 -10.34
C GLU A 212 21.04 32.07 -9.28
N LEU A 213 22.21 31.47 -9.52
CA LEU A 213 22.86 30.60 -8.53
C LEU A 213 23.38 31.40 -7.32
N ALA A 214 23.83 32.63 -7.51
CA ALA A 214 24.22 33.53 -6.42
C ALA A 214 23.00 33.94 -5.57
N ALA A 215 21.90 34.33 -6.22
CA ALA A 215 20.63 34.64 -5.56
C ALA A 215 20.08 33.43 -4.81
N MET A 216 20.21 32.22 -5.37
CA MET A 216 19.85 30.96 -4.72
C MET A 216 20.62 30.73 -3.42
N ARG A 217 21.95 30.87 -3.45
CA ARG A 217 22.77 30.72 -2.23
C ARG A 217 22.39 31.77 -1.19
N ALA A 218 22.30 33.04 -1.60
CA ALA A 218 21.94 34.14 -0.71
C ALA A 218 20.56 33.95 -0.08
N LEU A 219 19.57 33.49 -0.85
CA LEU A 219 18.23 33.22 -0.35
C LEU A 219 18.21 31.99 0.58
N SER A 220 18.96 30.92 0.26
CA SER A 220 19.04 29.73 1.10
C SER A 220 19.68 30.01 2.48
N GLU A 221 20.60 30.97 2.57
CA GLU A 221 21.18 31.43 3.85
C GLU A 221 20.24 32.38 4.61
N ARG A 222 19.25 32.96 3.92
CA ARG A 222 18.28 33.94 4.45
C ARG A 222 17.00 33.31 4.97
N VAL A 223 16.70 32.09 4.52
CA VAL A 223 15.49 31.35 4.88
C VAL A 223 15.86 30.20 5.79
N GLU A 224 15.22 30.15 6.94
CA GLU A 224 15.35 29.07 7.89
C GLU A 224 13.95 28.61 8.28
N ALA A 225 13.73 27.31 8.32
CA ALA A 225 12.47 26.76 8.77
C ALA A 225 12.72 25.68 9.80
N ARG A 226 12.05 25.81 10.94
CA ARG A 226 12.16 24.87 12.05
C ARG A 226 10.78 24.50 12.53
N ARG A 227 10.63 23.23 12.91
CA ARG A 227 9.42 22.75 13.58
C ARG A 227 9.49 23.12 15.05
N GLU A 228 8.39 23.56 15.61
CA GLU A 228 8.27 23.81 17.04
C GLU A 228 8.25 22.47 17.81
N GLU A 229 8.94 22.39 18.95
CA GLU A 229 9.02 21.15 19.72
C GLU A 229 7.63 20.64 20.11
N ARG A 230 7.40 19.33 19.91
CA ARG A 230 6.12 18.65 20.22
C ARG A 230 4.89 19.25 19.52
N SER A 231 5.08 19.97 18.42
CA SER A 231 4.01 20.60 17.63
C SER A 231 4.15 20.29 16.13
N PHE A 232 3.03 20.38 15.41
CA PHE A 232 2.94 20.30 13.94
C PHE A 232 3.07 21.68 13.27
N VAL A 233 3.41 22.70 14.05
CA VAL A 233 3.68 24.06 13.56
C VAL A 233 5.13 24.16 13.11
N VAL A 234 5.30 24.64 11.89
CA VAL A 234 6.58 25.06 11.31
C VAL A 234 6.66 26.56 11.37
N VAL A 235 7.71 27.07 12.02
CA VAL A 235 8.05 28.49 12.05
C VAL A 235 9.08 28.73 10.96
N MET A 236 8.67 29.47 9.93
CA MET A 236 9.57 29.97 8.90
C MET A 236 10.10 31.34 9.29
N LYS A 237 11.42 31.48 9.26
CA LYS A 237 12.17 32.69 9.55
C LYS A 237 12.85 33.17 8.28
N VAL A 238 12.57 34.40 7.89
CA VAL A 238 13.17 35.03 6.70
C VAL A 238 13.73 36.39 7.10
N TRP A 239 14.89 36.77 6.57
CA TRP A 239 15.44 38.10 6.81
C TRP A 239 15.87 38.82 5.53
N SER A 240 15.71 40.14 5.53
CA SER A 240 16.13 41.05 4.46
C SER A 240 16.64 42.38 5.05
N GLU A 241 17.35 43.16 4.26
CA GLU A 241 17.81 44.51 4.60
C GLU A 241 16.65 45.53 4.71
N GLU A 242 15.48 45.22 4.13
CA GLU A 242 14.28 46.05 4.18
C GLU A 242 13.10 45.31 4.83
N ALA A 243 12.39 45.97 5.75
CA ALA A 243 11.27 45.37 6.48
C ALA A 243 10.11 44.93 5.57
N ALA A 244 9.77 45.73 4.56
CA ALA A 244 8.71 45.40 3.60
C ALA A 244 9.12 44.24 2.66
N LYS A 245 10.40 44.20 2.26
CA LYS A 245 10.93 43.12 1.43
C LYS A 245 10.97 41.80 2.18
N ALA A 246 11.29 41.80 3.48
CA ALA A 246 11.24 40.60 4.32
C ALA A 246 9.84 39.97 4.33
N VAL A 247 8.78 40.77 4.48
CA VAL A 247 7.39 40.29 4.42
C VAL A 247 7.08 39.71 3.03
N THR A 248 7.42 40.44 1.96
CA THR A 248 7.18 40.01 0.57
C THR A 248 7.88 38.70 0.24
N LEU A 249 9.12 38.52 0.71
CA LEU A 249 9.87 37.27 0.57
C LEU A 249 9.18 36.12 1.31
N SER A 250 8.73 36.37 2.54
CA SER A 250 8.02 35.36 3.34
C SER A 250 6.74 34.89 2.64
N ASP A 251 5.90 35.83 2.18
CA ASP A 251 4.65 35.51 1.48
C ASP A 251 4.91 34.77 0.15
N ALA A 252 5.93 35.18 -0.60
CA ALA A 252 6.30 34.52 -1.84
C ALA A 252 6.80 33.08 -1.61
N ILE A 253 7.58 32.84 -0.56
CA ILE A 253 8.05 31.49 -0.22
C ILE A 253 6.89 30.59 0.17
N VAL A 254 5.94 31.09 0.97
CA VAL A 254 4.73 30.34 1.34
C VAL A 254 3.92 29.96 0.11
N ALA A 255 3.63 30.92 -0.77
CA ALA A 255 2.86 30.68 -2.00
C ALA A 255 3.58 29.68 -2.92
N ALA A 256 4.90 29.81 -3.06
CA ALA A 256 5.71 28.88 -3.85
C ALA A 256 5.74 27.47 -3.24
N PHE A 257 5.73 27.36 -1.90
CA PHE A 257 5.67 26.09 -1.19
C PHE A 257 4.32 25.39 -1.36
N GLU A 258 3.20 26.10 -1.18
CA GLU A 258 1.85 25.56 -1.43
C GLU A 258 1.73 25.05 -2.87
N GLN A 259 2.22 25.82 -3.83
CA GLN A 259 2.19 25.42 -5.25
C GLN A 259 3.07 24.18 -5.53
N GLU A 260 4.26 24.09 -4.93
CA GLU A 260 5.15 22.93 -5.08
C GLU A 260 4.53 21.67 -4.47
N LEU A 261 3.87 21.79 -3.31
CA LEU A 261 3.16 20.68 -2.69
C LEU A 261 2.00 20.18 -3.55
N PHE A 262 1.18 21.10 -4.07
CA PHE A 262 0.09 20.75 -4.99
C PHE A 262 0.63 20.06 -6.24
N GLN A 263 1.68 20.61 -6.87
CA GLN A 263 2.29 20.06 -8.08
C GLN A 263 2.89 18.66 -7.82
N SER A 264 3.64 18.48 -6.74
CA SER A 264 4.23 17.19 -6.36
C SER A 264 3.18 16.12 -6.05
N SER A 265 2.07 16.51 -5.39
CA SER A 265 0.91 15.65 -5.16
C SER A 265 0.24 15.24 -6.48
N ALA A 266 -0.04 16.21 -7.36
CA ALA A 266 -0.65 15.97 -8.66
C ALA A 266 0.21 15.08 -9.58
N GLU A 267 1.53 15.28 -9.61
CA GLU A 267 2.47 14.43 -10.37
C GLU A 267 2.53 13.00 -9.80
N SER A 268 2.48 12.86 -8.48
CA SER A 268 2.45 11.55 -7.83
C SER A 268 1.14 10.81 -8.09
N ALA A 269 0.00 11.49 -7.97
CA ALA A 269 -1.31 10.97 -8.35
C ALA A 269 -1.36 10.60 -9.84
N GLY A 270 -0.78 11.43 -10.71
CA GLY A 270 -0.67 11.17 -12.15
C GLY A 270 0.14 9.91 -12.47
N ARG A 271 1.28 9.69 -11.80
CA ARG A 271 2.07 8.44 -11.95
C ARG A 271 1.28 7.21 -11.50
N VAL A 272 0.55 7.31 -10.39
CA VAL A 272 -0.32 6.22 -9.91
C VAL A 272 -1.45 5.96 -10.92
N ALA A 273 -2.09 7.00 -11.44
CA ALA A 273 -3.12 6.88 -12.46
C ALA A 273 -2.60 6.23 -13.75
N GLN A 274 -1.40 6.61 -14.21
CA GLN A 274 -0.75 5.97 -15.37
C GLN A 274 -0.49 4.48 -15.15
N ASN A 275 0.07 4.11 -14.00
CA ASN A 275 0.29 2.70 -13.65
C ASN A 275 -1.03 1.92 -13.55
N LEU A 276 -2.07 2.55 -12.99
CA LEU A 276 -3.39 1.93 -12.87
C LEU A 276 -4.06 1.76 -14.24
N ASN A 277 -3.91 2.71 -15.16
CA ASN A 277 -4.39 2.59 -16.54
C ASN A 277 -3.72 1.42 -17.28
N ALA A 278 -2.40 1.26 -17.16
CA ALA A 278 -1.71 0.12 -17.74
C ALA A 278 -2.23 -1.21 -17.16
N ARG A 279 -2.51 -1.25 -15.85
CA ARG A 279 -3.14 -2.41 -15.21
C ARG A 279 -4.57 -2.64 -15.66
N LEU A 280 -5.35 -1.58 -15.89
CA LEU A 280 -6.72 -1.67 -16.41
C LEU A 280 -6.76 -2.25 -17.82
N ASP A 281 -5.79 -1.93 -18.66
CA ASP A 281 -5.68 -2.53 -19.99
C ASP A 281 -5.43 -4.04 -19.91
N GLU A 282 -4.54 -4.48 -19.02
CA GLU A 282 -4.30 -5.90 -18.74
C GLU A 282 -5.57 -6.58 -18.21
N LEU A 283 -6.24 -5.98 -17.23
CA LEU A 283 -7.49 -6.52 -16.67
C LEU A 283 -8.59 -6.60 -17.72
N ARG A 284 -8.75 -5.58 -18.57
CA ARG A 284 -9.70 -5.59 -19.70
C ARG A 284 -9.40 -6.72 -20.67
N HIS A 285 -8.13 -6.96 -20.97
CA HIS A 285 -7.73 -8.08 -21.82
C HIS A 285 -8.12 -9.42 -21.18
N ASN A 286 -7.82 -9.60 -19.89
CA ASN A 286 -8.16 -10.82 -19.14
C ASN A 286 -9.66 -11.08 -19.07
N VAL A 287 -10.49 -10.04 -18.90
CA VAL A 287 -11.95 -10.14 -18.95
C VAL A 287 -12.41 -10.58 -20.33
N THR A 288 -11.93 -9.91 -21.37
CA THR A 288 -12.29 -10.22 -22.77
C THR A 288 -11.91 -11.66 -23.14
N GLU A 289 -10.75 -12.12 -22.69
CA GLU A 289 -10.28 -13.49 -22.90
C GLU A 289 -11.16 -14.50 -22.17
N ALA A 290 -11.50 -14.24 -20.90
CA ALA A 290 -12.36 -15.12 -20.10
C ALA A 290 -13.78 -15.20 -20.67
N GLU A 291 -14.37 -14.07 -21.07
CA GLU A 291 -15.68 -14.03 -21.73
C GLU A 291 -15.66 -14.77 -23.07
N ARG A 292 -14.60 -14.59 -23.87
CA ARG A 292 -14.43 -15.34 -25.12
C ARG A 292 -14.32 -16.84 -24.85
N ALA A 293 -13.61 -17.25 -23.80
CA ALA A 293 -13.49 -18.66 -23.42
C ALA A 293 -14.86 -19.26 -23.05
N VAL A 294 -15.72 -18.53 -22.33
CA VAL A 294 -17.11 -18.92 -22.03
C VAL A 294 -17.89 -19.14 -23.33
N GLU A 295 -17.85 -18.17 -24.24
CA GLU A 295 -18.58 -18.22 -25.51
C GLU A 295 -18.09 -19.32 -26.45
N ASP A 296 -16.78 -19.50 -26.56
CA ASP A 296 -16.19 -20.57 -27.37
C ASP A 296 -16.46 -21.94 -26.77
N PHE A 297 -16.44 -22.08 -25.44
CA PHE A 297 -16.81 -23.33 -24.76
C PHE A 297 -18.29 -23.66 -24.97
N ARG A 298 -19.19 -22.67 -24.86
CA ARG A 298 -20.62 -22.84 -25.12
C ARG A 298 -20.87 -23.28 -26.56
N ARG A 299 -20.16 -22.69 -27.53
CA ARG A 299 -20.27 -23.04 -28.95
C ARG A 299 -19.72 -24.43 -29.26
N LYS A 300 -18.53 -24.77 -28.74
CA LYS A 300 -17.87 -26.07 -28.98
C LYS A 300 -18.67 -27.25 -28.42
N ASN A 301 -19.33 -27.07 -27.29
CA ASN A 301 -20.12 -28.11 -26.63
C ASN A 301 -21.62 -28.03 -26.98
N GLY A 302 -22.03 -27.14 -27.91
CA GLY A 302 -23.43 -27.05 -28.34
C GLY A 302 -24.42 -26.72 -27.23
N LEU A 303 -23.98 -26.06 -26.15
CA LEU A 303 -24.78 -25.76 -24.95
C LEU A 303 -25.75 -24.61 -25.21
N GLN A 304 -26.70 -24.84 -26.11
CA GLN A 304 -27.77 -23.91 -26.43
C GLN A 304 -28.86 -24.02 -25.36
N SER A 305 -29.11 -22.93 -24.67
CA SER A 305 -30.24 -22.80 -23.75
C SER A 305 -31.43 -22.18 -24.48
N THR A 306 -32.62 -22.72 -24.24
CA THR A 306 -33.89 -22.07 -24.58
C THR A 306 -34.05 -20.78 -23.75
N ASN A 307 -34.93 -19.87 -24.14
CA ASN A 307 -35.22 -18.62 -23.41
C ASN A 307 -35.51 -18.84 -21.90
N ASP A 308 -35.99 -20.02 -21.52
CA ASP A 308 -36.29 -20.40 -20.13
C ASP A 308 -35.08 -20.92 -19.34
N GLY A 309 -33.87 -20.90 -19.92
CA GLY A 309 -32.62 -21.32 -19.28
C GLY A 309 -32.42 -22.84 -19.18
N GLN A 310 -33.31 -23.64 -19.78
CA GLN A 310 -33.15 -25.08 -19.89
C GLN A 310 -32.40 -25.46 -21.18
N LEU A 311 -31.56 -26.50 -21.09
CA LEU A 311 -30.88 -27.09 -22.24
C LEU A 311 -31.89 -27.79 -23.16
N VAL A 312 -31.69 -27.65 -24.46
CA VAL A 312 -32.53 -28.30 -25.48
C VAL A 312 -32.54 -29.83 -25.33
N SER A 313 -31.40 -30.43 -24.96
CA SER A 313 -31.27 -31.88 -24.72
C SER A 313 -32.13 -32.39 -23.55
N ASN A 314 -32.30 -31.59 -22.49
CA ASN A 314 -33.20 -31.93 -21.37
C ASN A 314 -34.69 -31.94 -21.81
N GLN A 315 -35.07 -30.99 -22.68
CA GLN A 315 -36.42 -30.93 -23.22
C GLN A 315 -36.70 -32.11 -24.15
N LEU A 316 -35.79 -32.42 -25.06
CA LEU A 316 -35.88 -33.57 -25.96
C LEU A 316 -35.92 -34.91 -25.20
N SER A 317 -35.10 -35.06 -24.16
CA SER A 317 -35.13 -36.24 -23.29
C SER A 317 -36.47 -36.44 -22.59
N THR A 318 -37.11 -35.35 -22.15
CA THR A 318 -38.42 -35.43 -21.51
C THR A 318 -39.48 -35.88 -22.51
N GLU A 319 -39.44 -35.35 -23.73
CA GLU A 319 -40.34 -35.75 -24.82
C GLU A 319 -40.10 -37.20 -25.28
N LEU A 320 -38.85 -37.64 -25.39
CA LEU A 320 -38.54 -39.04 -25.72
C LEU A 320 -39.03 -40.00 -24.62
N ASN A 321 -38.91 -39.62 -23.34
CA ASN A 321 -39.43 -40.44 -22.25
C ASN A 321 -40.96 -40.59 -22.32
N THR A 322 -41.70 -39.55 -22.68
CA THR A 322 -43.16 -39.66 -22.84
C THR A 322 -43.51 -40.53 -24.05
N GLN A 323 -42.79 -40.41 -25.16
CA GLN A 323 -42.97 -41.28 -26.34
C GLN A 323 -42.64 -42.75 -26.05
N VAL A 324 -41.61 -43.03 -25.25
CA VAL A 324 -41.27 -44.40 -24.81
C VAL A 324 -42.37 -44.99 -23.95
N LEU A 325 -42.93 -44.23 -23.01
CA LEU A 325 -44.04 -44.67 -22.17
C LEU A 325 -45.31 -44.96 -23.00
N ASP A 326 -45.62 -44.11 -23.97
CA ASP A 326 -46.75 -44.33 -24.89
C ASP A 326 -46.53 -45.59 -25.76
N ALA A 327 -45.35 -45.76 -26.34
CA ALA A 327 -45.02 -46.96 -27.12
C ALA A 327 -45.04 -48.24 -26.26
N GLN A 328 -44.56 -48.15 -25.01
CA GLN A 328 -44.64 -49.26 -24.05
C GLN A 328 -46.10 -49.63 -23.77
N GLN A 329 -46.97 -48.65 -23.57
CA GLN A 329 -48.40 -48.88 -23.35
C GLN A 329 -49.05 -49.56 -24.57
N ARG A 330 -48.75 -49.11 -25.80
CA ARG A 330 -49.25 -49.72 -27.04
C ARG A 330 -48.78 -51.17 -27.20
N PHE A 331 -47.51 -51.45 -26.92
CA PHE A 331 -46.98 -52.82 -26.93
C PHE A 331 -47.68 -53.72 -25.91
N ILE A 332 -47.85 -53.27 -24.67
CA ILE A 332 -48.57 -54.03 -23.63
C ILE A 332 -50.01 -54.33 -24.05
N GLN A 333 -50.70 -53.36 -24.66
CA GLN A 333 -52.07 -53.54 -25.16
C GLN A 333 -52.13 -54.56 -26.32
N ALA A 334 -51.23 -54.46 -27.29
CA ALA A 334 -51.14 -55.40 -28.41
C ALA A 334 -50.80 -56.82 -27.93
N GLU A 335 -49.81 -56.94 -27.05
CA GLU A 335 -49.39 -58.22 -26.47
C GLU A 335 -50.51 -58.86 -25.64
N THR A 336 -51.21 -58.08 -24.82
CA THR A 336 -52.35 -58.57 -24.03
C THR A 336 -53.47 -59.08 -24.95
N ARG A 337 -53.80 -58.33 -26.00
CA ARG A 337 -54.81 -58.74 -26.99
C ARG A 337 -54.42 -60.03 -27.71
N TYR A 338 -53.16 -60.14 -28.14
CA TYR A 338 -52.64 -61.36 -28.77
C TYR A 338 -52.71 -62.56 -27.82
N ARG A 339 -52.30 -62.41 -26.55
CA ARG A 339 -52.37 -63.48 -25.54
C ARG A 339 -53.82 -63.91 -25.30
N GLN A 340 -54.75 -62.97 -25.13
CA GLN A 340 -56.17 -63.26 -24.95
C GLN A 340 -56.77 -64.00 -26.15
N MET A 341 -56.46 -63.58 -27.37
CA MET A 341 -56.86 -64.28 -28.60
C MET A 341 -56.26 -65.69 -28.68
N ASN A 342 -54.98 -65.84 -28.36
CA ASN A 342 -54.29 -67.14 -28.38
C ASN A 342 -54.91 -68.12 -27.37
N ASP A 343 -55.23 -67.67 -26.16
CA ASP A 343 -55.87 -68.48 -25.12
C ASP A 343 -57.30 -68.87 -25.51
N ALA A 344 -58.06 -67.94 -26.11
CA ALA A 344 -59.41 -68.21 -26.60
C ALA A 344 -59.42 -69.23 -27.75
N LEU A 345 -58.43 -69.20 -28.64
CA LEU A 345 -58.24 -70.18 -29.70
C LEU A 345 -57.87 -71.56 -29.13
N ALA A 346 -56.95 -71.62 -28.17
CA ALA A 346 -56.52 -72.87 -27.52
C ALA A 346 -57.67 -73.57 -26.76
N GLN A 347 -58.60 -72.80 -26.21
CA GLN A 347 -59.77 -73.31 -25.48
C GLN A 347 -60.98 -73.59 -26.40
N GLY A 348 -60.86 -73.40 -27.72
CA GLY A 348 -61.96 -73.61 -28.67
C GLY A 348 -63.13 -72.63 -28.51
N ARG A 349 -62.91 -71.46 -27.88
CA ARG A 349 -63.95 -70.44 -27.61
C ARG A 349 -64.08 -69.40 -28.71
N THR A 350 -63.60 -69.68 -29.93
CA THR A 350 -63.60 -68.74 -31.07
C THR A 350 -64.99 -68.24 -31.44
N ALA A 351 -66.02 -69.07 -31.27
CA ALA A 351 -67.41 -68.72 -31.55
C ALA A 351 -67.96 -67.62 -30.61
N SER A 352 -67.51 -67.58 -29.35
CA SER A 352 -68.08 -66.72 -28.31
C SER A 352 -67.16 -65.59 -27.83
N ALA A 353 -65.88 -65.60 -28.22
CA ALA A 353 -64.87 -64.64 -27.77
C ALA A 353 -64.97 -63.27 -28.48
N SER A 354 -65.31 -62.21 -27.76
CA SER A 354 -65.43 -60.84 -28.30
C SER A 354 -64.13 -60.29 -28.89
N GLU A 355 -62.99 -60.88 -28.58
CA GLU A 355 -61.67 -60.42 -29.00
C GLU A 355 -61.44 -60.56 -30.51
N PHE A 356 -62.12 -61.52 -31.15
CA PHE A 356 -62.09 -61.72 -32.60
C PHE A 356 -63.16 -60.90 -33.31
N GLU A 357 -62.83 -59.64 -33.63
CA GLU A 357 -63.71 -58.74 -34.38
C GLU A 357 -63.18 -58.57 -35.81
N SER A 358 -63.93 -59.10 -36.78
CA SER A 358 -63.76 -58.80 -38.22
C SER A 358 -65.13 -58.86 -38.88
N VAL A 359 -65.33 -58.15 -40.00
CA VAL A 359 -66.60 -58.21 -40.76
C VAL A 359 -66.93 -59.66 -41.15
N ASN A 360 -65.92 -60.44 -41.52
CA ASN A 360 -66.08 -61.86 -41.84
C ASN A 360 -66.47 -62.70 -40.62
N MET A 361 -65.83 -62.49 -39.47
CA MET A 361 -66.16 -63.19 -38.23
C MET A 361 -67.60 -62.89 -37.77
N THR A 362 -68.05 -61.64 -37.92
CA THR A 362 -69.44 -61.25 -37.62
C THR A 362 -70.43 -62.00 -38.52
N ASN A 363 -70.17 -62.05 -39.83
CA ASN A 363 -71.01 -62.80 -40.78
C ASN A 363 -71.02 -64.31 -40.47
N LEU A 364 -69.87 -64.89 -40.13
CA LEU A 364 -69.76 -66.30 -39.74
C LEU A 364 -70.52 -66.60 -38.44
N ARG A 365 -70.45 -65.72 -37.44
CA ARG A 365 -71.22 -65.84 -36.19
C ARG A 365 -72.71 -65.76 -36.43
N GLU A 366 -73.17 -64.86 -37.30
CA GLU A 366 -74.58 -64.76 -37.65
C GLU A 366 -75.08 -66.05 -38.31
N GLN A 367 -74.35 -66.56 -39.31
CA GLN A 367 -74.66 -67.84 -39.96
C GLN A 367 -74.64 -69.01 -38.98
N TYR A 368 -73.66 -69.06 -38.07
CA TYR A 368 -73.56 -70.07 -37.02
C TYR A 368 -74.77 -70.03 -36.09
N ASN A 369 -75.14 -68.84 -35.60
CA ASN A 369 -76.27 -68.68 -34.67
C ASN A 369 -77.61 -69.04 -35.33
N LEU A 370 -77.82 -68.66 -36.59
CA LEU A 370 -79.01 -69.05 -37.37
C LEU A 370 -79.08 -70.57 -37.55
N LEU A 371 -77.97 -71.21 -37.94
CA LEU A 371 -77.92 -72.67 -38.11
C LEU A 371 -78.11 -73.39 -36.77
N GLN A 372 -77.54 -72.87 -35.68
CA GLN A 372 -77.70 -73.43 -34.33
C GLN A 372 -79.17 -73.39 -33.87
N GLN A 373 -79.87 -72.27 -34.11
CA GLN A 373 -81.31 -72.15 -33.85
C GLN A 373 -82.12 -73.15 -34.69
N GLN A 374 -81.77 -73.32 -35.97
CA GLN A 374 -82.41 -74.27 -36.86
C GLN A 374 -82.21 -75.71 -36.38
N ILE A 375 -80.98 -76.10 -36.01
CA ILE A 375 -80.67 -77.41 -35.41
C ILE A 375 -81.50 -77.63 -34.15
N ALA A 376 -81.58 -76.65 -33.24
CA ALA A 376 -82.35 -76.74 -32.01
C ALA A 376 -83.86 -76.90 -32.26
N SER A 377 -84.41 -76.32 -33.33
CA SER A 377 -85.78 -76.55 -33.77
C SER A 377 -85.97 -77.96 -34.33
N MET A 378 -85.04 -78.42 -35.18
CA MET A 378 -85.06 -79.75 -35.81
C MET A 378 -84.92 -80.88 -34.80
N GLN A 379 -84.13 -80.70 -33.74
CA GLN A 379 -83.97 -81.69 -32.66
C GLN A 379 -85.25 -81.93 -31.86
N ARG A 380 -86.15 -80.94 -31.80
CA ARG A 380 -87.45 -81.09 -31.12
C ARG A 380 -88.46 -81.89 -31.95
N THR A 381 -88.29 -81.91 -33.28
CA THR A 381 -89.24 -82.54 -34.21
C THR A 381 -88.72 -83.86 -34.79
N TYR A 382 -87.40 -84.00 -34.95
CA TYR A 382 -86.75 -85.15 -35.57
C TYR A 382 -85.88 -85.92 -34.56
N GLY A 383 -85.87 -87.25 -34.65
CA GLY A 383 -84.97 -88.09 -33.84
C GLY A 383 -83.49 -87.92 -34.21
N GLU A 384 -82.59 -88.32 -33.31
CA GLU A 384 -81.15 -88.01 -33.38
C GLU A 384 -80.42 -88.47 -34.65
N ARG A 385 -80.95 -89.47 -35.36
CA ARG A 385 -80.35 -90.09 -36.56
C ARG A 385 -80.99 -89.62 -37.88
N HIS A 386 -81.88 -88.62 -37.85
CA HIS A 386 -82.55 -88.16 -39.06
C HIS A 386 -81.55 -87.52 -40.05
N PRO A 387 -81.57 -87.87 -41.36
CA PRO A 387 -80.57 -87.38 -42.34
C PRO A 387 -80.42 -85.86 -42.39
N ARG A 388 -81.54 -85.11 -42.27
CA ARG A 388 -81.50 -83.63 -42.24
C ARG A 388 -80.72 -83.07 -41.03
N LEU A 389 -80.81 -83.73 -39.87
CA LEU A 389 -80.11 -83.32 -38.66
C LEU A 389 -78.60 -83.64 -38.76
N VAL A 390 -78.25 -84.76 -39.39
CA VAL A 390 -76.84 -85.13 -39.65
C VAL A 390 -76.21 -84.12 -40.61
N ASN A 391 -76.89 -83.75 -41.69
CA ASN A 391 -76.40 -82.72 -42.63
C ASN A 391 -76.22 -81.36 -41.95
N ALA A 392 -77.21 -80.89 -41.17
CA ALA A 392 -77.11 -79.62 -40.45
C ALA A 392 -75.97 -79.62 -39.40
N ARG A 393 -75.74 -80.75 -38.71
CA ARG A 393 -74.59 -80.92 -37.81
C ARG A 393 -73.26 -80.86 -38.57
N SER A 394 -73.19 -81.47 -39.75
CA SER A 394 -72.00 -81.41 -40.62
C SER A 394 -71.73 -79.97 -41.09
N GLU A 395 -72.75 -79.25 -41.54
CA GLU A 395 -72.65 -77.84 -41.92
C GLU A 395 -72.17 -76.98 -40.74
N ARG A 396 -72.65 -77.26 -39.53
CA ARG A 396 -72.15 -76.59 -38.31
C ARG A 396 -70.66 -76.84 -38.09
N THR A 397 -70.19 -78.07 -38.22
CA THR A 397 -68.74 -78.37 -38.08
C THR A 397 -67.90 -77.69 -39.16
N THR A 398 -68.42 -77.53 -40.38
CA THR A 398 -67.76 -76.78 -41.45
C THR A 398 -67.67 -75.29 -41.11
N LEU A 399 -68.76 -74.70 -40.58
CA LEU A 399 -68.76 -73.31 -40.10
C LEU A 399 -67.80 -73.12 -38.91
N GLU A 400 -67.76 -74.06 -37.94
CA GLU A 400 -66.80 -74.03 -36.83
C GLU A 400 -65.35 -74.07 -37.32
N GLY A 401 -65.05 -74.88 -38.34
CA GLY A 401 -63.74 -74.90 -39.01
C GLY A 401 -63.41 -73.57 -39.69
N ALA A 402 -64.34 -73.01 -40.46
CA ALA A 402 -64.17 -71.70 -41.11
C ALA A 402 -63.96 -70.57 -40.09
N MET A 403 -64.66 -70.59 -38.95
CA MET A 403 -64.47 -69.66 -37.84
C MET A 403 -63.10 -69.83 -37.17
N ALA A 404 -62.62 -71.06 -36.99
CA ALA A 404 -61.29 -71.32 -36.45
C ALA A 404 -60.18 -70.81 -37.39
N ASP A 405 -60.36 -70.97 -38.71
CA ASP A 405 -59.40 -70.47 -39.70
C ASP A 405 -59.42 -68.95 -39.82
N GLU A 406 -60.59 -68.30 -39.70
CA GLU A 406 -60.68 -66.84 -39.59
C GLU A 406 -60.05 -66.34 -38.29
N ALA A 407 -60.27 -67.03 -37.16
CA ALA A 407 -59.64 -66.69 -35.88
C ALA A 407 -58.10 -66.80 -35.96
N ARG A 408 -57.56 -67.81 -36.64
CA ARG A 408 -56.11 -67.93 -36.91
C ARG A 408 -55.58 -66.76 -37.74
N ARG A 409 -56.28 -66.36 -38.80
CA ARG A 409 -55.89 -65.18 -39.61
C ARG A 409 -55.89 -63.88 -38.79
N ILE A 410 -56.88 -63.69 -37.91
CA ILE A 410 -56.94 -62.55 -37.00
C ILE A 410 -55.78 -62.61 -35.99
N LEU A 411 -55.47 -63.80 -35.45
CA LEU A 411 -54.36 -64.01 -34.53
C LEU A 411 -53.01 -63.72 -35.18
N ASP A 412 -52.78 -64.17 -36.42
CA ASP A 412 -51.56 -63.88 -37.18
C ASP A 412 -51.38 -62.38 -37.41
N ARG A 413 -52.48 -61.65 -37.67
CA ARG A 413 -52.47 -60.19 -37.75
C ARG A 413 -52.13 -59.56 -36.40
N ALA A 414 -52.75 -60.01 -35.31
CA ALA A 414 -52.45 -59.52 -33.97
C ALA A 414 -51.00 -59.80 -33.54
N LYS A 415 -50.42 -60.92 -34.00
CA LYS A 415 -48.99 -61.22 -33.83
C LYS A 415 -48.12 -60.23 -34.58
N ALA A 416 -48.40 -59.99 -35.86
CA ALA A 416 -47.67 -59.01 -36.67
C ALA A 416 -47.78 -57.59 -36.08
N ASP A 417 -48.94 -57.22 -35.54
CA ASP A 417 -49.15 -55.95 -34.84
C ASP A 417 -48.30 -55.88 -33.54
N THR A 418 -48.24 -56.97 -32.77
CA THR A 418 -47.40 -57.05 -31.56
C THR A 418 -45.92 -56.93 -31.88
N ASP A 419 -45.44 -57.65 -32.90
CA ASP A 419 -44.05 -57.59 -33.36
C ASP A 419 -43.68 -56.17 -33.84
N ARG A 420 -44.60 -55.50 -34.54
CA ARG A 420 -44.46 -54.10 -34.96
C ARG A 420 -44.33 -53.15 -33.77
N GLU A 421 -45.24 -53.24 -32.78
CA GLU A 421 -45.19 -52.38 -31.60
C GLU A 421 -43.95 -52.67 -30.73
N GLN A 422 -43.50 -53.93 -30.67
CA GLN A 422 -42.25 -54.31 -29.99
C GLN A 422 -41.04 -53.64 -30.64
N GLN A 423 -40.95 -53.66 -31.98
CA GLN A 423 -39.87 -52.99 -32.71
C GLN A 423 -39.91 -51.48 -32.52
N ALA A 424 -41.09 -50.86 -32.54
CA ALA A 424 -41.25 -49.44 -32.28
C ALA A 424 -40.80 -49.05 -30.86
N PHE A 425 -41.21 -49.83 -29.85
CA PHE A 425 -40.77 -49.64 -28.47
C PHE A 425 -39.26 -49.81 -28.32
N ALA A 426 -38.67 -50.87 -28.90
CA ALA A 426 -37.22 -51.11 -28.83
C ALA A 426 -36.42 -49.97 -29.48
N ALA A 427 -36.86 -49.49 -30.65
CA ALA A 427 -36.23 -48.38 -31.35
C ALA A 427 -36.32 -47.05 -30.57
N LEU A 428 -37.48 -46.73 -29.99
CA LEU A 428 -37.65 -45.53 -29.15
C LEU A 428 -36.84 -45.63 -27.86
N ARG A 429 -36.80 -46.81 -27.23
CA ARG A 429 -35.99 -47.05 -26.02
C ARG A 429 -34.50 -46.89 -26.30
N ALA A 430 -34.00 -47.37 -27.44
CA ALA A 430 -32.61 -47.18 -27.84
C ALA A 430 -32.29 -45.68 -28.01
N LYS A 431 -33.11 -44.95 -28.77
CA LYS A 431 -32.97 -43.49 -28.95
C LYS A 431 -32.99 -42.72 -27.62
N ALA A 432 -33.90 -43.08 -26.71
CA ALA A 432 -33.98 -42.45 -25.38
C ALA A 432 -32.75 -42.76 -24.51
N SER A 433 -32.16 -43.96 -24.63
CA SER A 433 -30.93 -44.32 -23.95
C SER A 433 -29.72 -43.54 -24.49
N ASP A 434 -29.64 -43.39 -25.81
CA ASP A 434 -28.58 -42.61 -26.47
C ASP A 434 -28.68 -41.13 -26.08
N GLU A 435 -29.90 -40.57 -26.12
CA GLU A 435 -30.13 -39.18 -25.72
C GLU A 435 -29.83 -38.95 -24.23
N LYS A 436 -30.14 -39.93 -23.36
CA LYS A 436 -29.78 -39.86 -21.94
C LYS A 436 -28.27 -39.77 -21.72
N SER A 437 -27.47 -40.44 -22.54
CA SER A 437 -26.01 -40.30 -22.50
C SER A 437 -25.56 -38.89 -22.88
N ASN A 438 -26.16 -38.30 -23.93
CA ASN A 438 -25.89 -36.92 -24.34
C ASN A 438 -26.25 -35.92 -23.24
N VAL A 439 -27.37 -36.12 -22.53
CA VAL A 439 -27.75 -35.27 -21.39
C VAL A 439 -26.70 -35.34 -20.27
N PHE A 440 -26.08 -36.49 -20.00
CA PHE A 440 -25.03 -36.56 -18.99
C PHE A 440 -23.77 -35.78 -19.41
N SER A 441 -23.33 -35.90 -20.67
CA SER A 441 -22.19 -35.11 -21.17
C SER A 441 -22.50 -33.62 -21.19
N ASP A 442 -23.71 -33.23 -21.58
CA ASP A 442 -24.13 -31.82 -21.59
C ASP A 442 -24.18 -31.25 -20.17
N ASN A 443 -24.67 -32.01 -19.19
CA ASN A 443 -24.67 -31.59 -17.79
C ASN A 443 -23.25 -31.44 -17.23
N GLU A 444 -22.32 -32.33 -17.60
CA GLU A 444 -20.90 -32.19 -17.22
C GLU A 444 -20.27 -30.94 -17.84
N ALA A 445 -20.51 -30.70 -19.13
CA ALA A 445 -20.09 -29.48 -19.81
C ALA A 445 -20.73 -28.23 -19.20
N GLN A 446 -21.99 -28.29 -18.75
CA GLN A 446 -22.68 -27.19 -18.07
C GLN A 446 -21.98 -26.81 -16.75
N VAL A 447 -21.45 -27.78 -16.00
CA VAL A 447 -20.68 -27.52 -14.77
C VAL A 447 -19.39 -26.77 -15.11
N GLN A 448 -18.64 -27.25 -16.12
CA GLN A 448 -17.42 -26.58 -16.58
C GLN A 448 -17.70 -25.17 -17.12
N LEU A 449 -18.80 -24.99 -17.86
CA LEU A 449 -19.25 -23.68 -18.33
C LEU A 449 -19.52 -22.73 -17.16
N ARG A 450 -20.20 -23.20 -16.10
CA ARG A 450 -20.44 -22.39 -14.90
C ARG A 450 -19.16 -21.96 -14.20
N ASP A 451 -18.13 -22.79 -14.20
CA ASP A 451 -16.84 -22.43 -13.62
C ASP A 451 -16.11 -21.38 -14.48
N LEU A 452 -16.16 -21.50 -15.81
CA LEU A 452 -15.67 -20.45 -16.72
C LEU A 452 -16.44 -19.13 -16.56
N GLU A 453 -17.77 -19.19 -16.40
CA GLU A 453 -18.59 -18.00 -16.13
C GLU A 453 -18.24 -17.36 -14.80
N ARG A 454 -17.95 -18.15 -13.76
CA ARG A 454 -17.50 -17.64 -12.47
C ARG A 454 -16.14 -16.95 -12.57
N ASP A 455 -15.20 -17.53 -13.32
CA ASP A 455 -13.90 -16.90 -13.58
C ASP A 455 -14.05 -15.57 -14.34
N ALA A 456 -14.86 -15.55 -15.41
CA ALA A 456 -15.16 -14.33 -16.16
C ALA A 456 -15.79 -13.25 -15.27
N ARG A 457 -16.80 -13.60 -14.46
CA ARG A 457 -17.42 -12.65 -13.51
C ARG A 457 -16.44 -12.15 -12.45
N ALA A 458 -15.58 -13.02 -11.92
CA ALA A 458 -14.58 -12.62 -10.93
C ALA A 458 -13.59 -11.61 -11.52
N LYS A 459 -13.09 -11.87 -12.74
CA LYS A 459 -12.23 -10.95 -13.47
C LYS A 459 -12.93 -9.62 -13.79
N ALA A 460 -14.20 -9.67 -14.20
CA ALA A 460 -15.00 -8.48 -14.47
C ALA A 460 -15.20 -7.61 -13.22
N ALA A 461 -15.53 -8.21 -12.09
CA ALA A 461 -15.69 -7.50 -10.82
C ALA A 461 -14.39 -6.81 -10.36
N ILE A 462 -13.25 -7.46 -10.54
CA ILE A 462 -11.93 -6.87 -10.27
C ILE A 462 -11.70 -5.67 -11.20
N TYR A 463 -11.92 -5.83 -12.50
CA TYR A 463 -11.79 -4.75 -13.49
C TYR A 463 -12.67 -3.54 -13.14
N GLU A 464 -13.95 -3.75 -12.86
CA GLU A 464 -14.90 -2.67 -12.49
C GLU A 464 -14.47 -1.93 -11.22
N THR A 465 -14.01 -2.66 -10.21
CA THR A 465 -13.52 -2.06 -8.95
C THR A 465 -12.28 -1.19 -9.20
N HIS A 466 -11.32 -1.67 -9.99
CA HIS A 466 -10.13 -0.90 -10.34
C HIS A 466 -10.46 0.30 -11.23
N LEU A 467 -11.45 0.17 -12.13
CA LEU A 467 -11.89 1.25 -13.01
C LEU A 467 -12.50 2.39 -12.19
N ALA A 468 -13.39 2.07 -11.26
CA ALA A 468 -13.97 3.05 -10.34
C ALA A 468 -12.89 3.75 -9.51
N ARG A 469 -11.91 3.00 -8.99
CA ARG A 469 -10.76 3.57 -8.25
C ARG A 469 -9.91 4.49 -9.12
N ALA A 470 -9.68 4.14 -10.39
CA ALA A 470 -8.92 4.97 -11.31
C ALA A 470 -9.63 6.30 -11.60
N GLN A 471 -10.95 6.26 -11.79
CA GLN A 471 -11.76 7.46 -11.97
C GLN A 471 -11.69 8.36 -10.73
N GLN A 472 -11.82 7.79 -9.53
CA GLN A 472 -11.69 8.54 -8.27
C GLN A 472 -10.31 9.20 -8.10
N ILE A 473 -9.22 8.51 -8.43
CA ILE A 473 -7.86 9.07 -8.35
C ILE A 473 -7.67 10.19 -9.38
N THR A 474 -8.21 10.01 -10.58
CA THR A 474 -8.14 11.02 -11.65
C THR A 474 -8.89 12.29 -11.28
N GLU A 475 -10.07 12.17 -10.66
CA GLU A 475 -10.82 13.33 -10.14
C GLU A 475 -10.04 14.05 -9.02
N ARG A 476 -9.34 13.31 -8.14
CA ARG A 476 -8.50 13.90 -7.09
C ARG A 476 -7.32 14.71 -7.63
N GLN A 477 -6.79 14.38 -8.80
CA GLN A 477 -5.69 15.15 -9.40
C GLN A 477 -6.08 16.63 -9.63
N GLN A 478 -7.37 16.94 -9.72
CA GLN A 478 -7.88 18.30 -9.91
C GLN A 478 -8.23 19.01 -8.60
N ILE A 479 -8.21 18.32 -7.46
CA ILE A 479 -8.59 18.85 -6.15
C ILE A 479 -7.32 19.17 -5.36
N ASP A 480 -7.26 20.35 -4.76
CA ASP A 480 -6.18 20.70 -3.84
C ASP A 480 -6.33 19.92 -2.52
N THR A 481 -5.54 18.86 -2.37
CA THR A 481 -5.45 18.05 -1.14
C THR A 481 -4.29 18.49 -0.24
N THR A 482 -3.77 19.71 -0.43
CA THR A 482 -2.63 20.19 0.35
C THR A 482 -3.03 20.45 1.79
N ASN A 483 -2.53 19.61 2.70
CA ASN A 483 -2.77 19.69 4.14
C ASN A 483 -1.89 20.74 4.84
N VAL A 484 -1.74 21.92 4.25
CA VAL A 484 -0.93 23.01 4.79
C VAL A 484 -1.78 24.24 4.96
N ARG A 485 -1.70 24.88 6.13
CA ARG A 485 -2.43 26.11 6.41
C ARG A 485 -1.53 27.10 7.14
N VAL A 486 -1.47 28.33 6.63
CA VAL A 486 -0.83 29.46 7.30
C VAL A 486 -1.67 29.87 8.51
N ILE A 487 -1.09 29.82 9.72
CA ILE A 487 -1.73 30.32 10.94
C ILE A 487 -1.52 31.83 11.05
N SER A 488 -0.28 32.27 10.87
CA SER A 488 0.13 33.67 11.04
C SER A 488 0.97 34.09 9.84
N ARG A 489 0.60 35.21 9.22
CA ARG A 489 1.37 35.82 8.13
C ARG A 489 2.47 36.70 8.69
N ALA A 490 3.54 36.89 7.91
CA ALA A 490 4.62 37.81 8.28
C ALA A 490 4.10 39.24 8.47
N LEU A 491 4.51 39.87 9.57
CA LEU A 491 4.28 41.29 9.83
C LEU A 491 5.61 42.05 9.76
N PRO A 492 5.63 43.30 9.26
CA PRO A 492 6.85 44.08 9.18
C PRO A 492 7.38 44.36 10.59
N PRO A 493 8.66 44.04 10.88
CA PRO A 493 9.22 44.23 12.22
C PRO A 493 9.43 45.71 12.53
N ASN A 494 9.03 46.13 13.73
CA ASN A 494 9.15 47.52 14.18
C ASN A 494 10.60 47.98 14.45
N ALA A 495 11.54 47.04 14.54
CA ALA A 495 12.96 47.32 14.76
C ALA A 495 13.83 46.29 14.02
N ARG A 496 15.08 46.68 13.71
CA ARG A 496 16.08 45.74 13.16
C ARG A 496 16.34 44.60 14.16
N SER A 497 16.39 43.37 13.66
CA SER A 497 16.72 42.18 14.48
C SER A 497 18.22 42.08 14.73
N TRP A 498 19.04 42.58 13.80
CA TRP A 498 20.49 42.62 13.94
C TRP A 498 21.08 43.84 13.20
N PRO A 499 22.14 44.50 13.71
CA PRO A 499 22.79 44.30 15.00
C PRO A 499 21.92 44.79 16.18
N PRO A 500 22.16 44.31 17.42
CA PRO A 500 21.38 44.71 18.57
C PRO A 500 21.37 46.23 18.77
N ARG A 501 20.45 46.72 19.62
CA ARG A 501 20.31 48.16 19.89
C ARG A 501 21.68 48.75 20.21
N THR A 502 21.97 49.93 19.66
CA THR A 502 23.26 50.62 19.80
C THR A 502 23.74 50.68 21.25
N VAL A 503 22.80 50.85 22.19
CA VAL A 503 23.05 50.83 23.65
C VAL A 503 23.66 49.51 24.13
N VAL A 504 23.17 48.36 23.65
CA VAL A 504 23.70 47.03 24.04
C VAL A 504 25.09 46.82 23.48
N LEU A 505 25.35 47.25 22.24
CA LEU A 505 26.68 47.13 21.64
C LEU A 505 27.71 48.01 22.36
N VAL A 506 27.31 49.25 22.70
CA VAL A 506 28.16 50.20 23.45
C VAL A 506 28.41 49.68 24.87
N ALA A 507 27.40 49.14 25.55
CA ALA A 507 27.57 48.53 26.87
C ALA A 507 28.51 47.32 26.84
N GLY A 508 28.33 46.43 25.85
CA GLY A 508 29.22 45.29 25.63
C GLY A 508 30.65 45.70 25.29
N GLY A 509 30.82 46.70 24.41
CA GLY A 509 32.11 47.31 24.10
C GLY A 509 32.78 47.94 25.31
N GLY A 510 32.00 48.56 26.21
CA GLY A 510 32.48 49.10 27.47
C GLY A 510 32.98 48.02 28.44
N ILE A 511 32.24 46.91 28.59
CA ILE A 511 32.64 45.78 29.43
C ILE A 511 33.90 45.10 28.89
N LEU A 512 33.94 44.83 27.58
CA LEU A 512 35.12 44.25 26.93
C LEU A 512 36.32 45.18 27.02
N GLY A 513 36.13 46.48 26.84
CA GLY A 513 37.16 47.48 27.02
C GLY A 513 37.66 47.59 28.46
N LEU A 514 36.79 47.40 29.45
CA LEU A 514 37.16 47.34 30.86
C LEU A 514 38.01 46.10 31.16
N MET A 515 37.57 44.91 30.72
CA MET A 515 38.32 43.67 30.88
C MET A 515 39.69 43.77 30.20
N PHE A 516 39.73 44.22 28.95
CA PHE A 516 40.97 44.39 28.20
C PHE A 516 41.89 45.43 28.84
N GLY A 517 41.32 46.55 29.29
CA GLY A 517 42.04 47.61 30.00
C GLY A 517 42.64 47.13 31.31
N ILE A 518 41.90 46.37 32.12
CA ILE A 518 42.37 45.80 33.38
C ILE A 518 43.50 44.79 33.11
N SER A 519 43.32 43.89 32.15
CA SER A 519 44.37 42.93 31.77
C SER A 519 45.64 43.65 31.27
N LEU A 520 45.50 44.71 30.47
CA LEU A 520 46.63 45.50 29.98
C LEU A 520 47.32 46.28 31.12
N ALA A 521 46.56 46.85 32.04
CA ALA A 521 47.09 47.56 33.21
C ALA A 521 47.86 46.61 34.15
N LEU A 522 47.33 45.40 34.39
CA LEU A 522 48.01 44.39 35.19
C LEU A 522 49.28 43.86 34.50
N ALA A 523 49.23 43.63 33.19
CA ALA A 523 50.40 43.19 32.42
C ALA A 523 51.51 44.25 32.41
N LEU A 524 51.15 45.53 32.22
CA LEU A 524 52.09 46.65 32.29
C LEU A 524 52.64 46.88 33.71
N GLY A 525 51.80 46.70 34.73
CA GLY A 525 52.18 46.75 36.14
C GLY A 525 53.18 45.66 36.51
N LEU A 526 52.88 44.41 36.13
CA LEU A 526 53.77 43.25 36.31
C LEU A 526 55.10 43.43 35.56
N TRP A 527 55.04 43.91 34.31
CA TRP A 527 56.25 44.20 33.53
C TRP A 527 57.11 45.27 34.21
N ARG A 528 56.49 46.33 34.71
CA ARG A 528 57.20 47.41 35.42
C ARG A 528 57.76 46.92 36.75
N TYR A 529 57.06 46.02 37.45
CA TYR A 529 57.51 45.39 38.69
C TYR A 529 58.75 44.51 38.47
N VAL A 530 58.74 43.63 37.45
CA VAL A 530 59.87 42.74 37.12
C VAL A 530 61.13 43.51 36.69
N ARG A 531 60.98 44.75 36.18
CA ARG A 531 62.09 45.62 35.76
C ARG A 531 62.61 46.59 36.82
N ARG A 532 62.00 46.69 38.01
CA ARG A 532 62.52 47.55 39.09
C ARG A 532 63.68 46.86 39.83
N PRO A 533 64.89 47.42 39.86
CA PRO A 533 65.93 46.97 40.79
C PRO A 533 65.58 47.44 42.21
N GLN A 534 65.61 46.55 43.19
CA GLN A 534 65.47 46.96 44.59
C GLN A 534 66.76 47.60 45.13
N PRO A 535 66.66 48.58 46.06
CA PRO A 535 67.80 49.01 46.83
C PRO A 535 68.24 47.87 47.77
N SER A 536 69.55 47.58 47.76
CA SER A 536 70.18 46.65 48.69
C SER A 536 69.88 47.07 50.13
N ALA A 537 69.15 46.23 50.87
CA ALA A 537 69.07 46.32 52.33
C ALA A 537 70.47 46.04 52.91
N LEU A 538 70.99 46.97 53.70
CA LEU A 538 72.14 46.79 54.59
C LEU A 538 71.70 46.05 55.85
#